data_AF-A0A8T4FRK2-F1
#
_entry.id   AF-A0A8T4FRK2-F1
#
_cell.length_a   1.000
_cell.length_b   1.000
_cell.length_c   1.000
_cell.angle_alpha   90.00
_cell.angle_beta   90.00
_cell.angle_gamma   90.00
#
_symmetry.space_group_name_H-M   'P 1'
#
loop_
_entity.id
_entity.type
_entity.pdbx_description
1 polymer ?
#
loop_
_entity_poly.entity_id
_entity_poly.type
_entity_poly.pdbx_seq_one_letter_code
_entity_poly.pdbx_strand_id
1 'polypeptide(L)'
;MIGPDCHIVAAVHPIDPEERRDRKVRGAPIRIGNDVWLCANVTIVPGVTVGDGSVVGAGSVVTKDVPPGTVVAGNPARIIKKIRESNRDEASGPAPLPQGGLPADLELLAYVVREPPGEAVG
;
A
#
# COMPACT_ATOMS: atom_id res chain seq x y z
N MET A 1 -4.64 5.26 -3.74
CA MET A 1 -3.84 6.32 -3.07
C MET A 1 -2.36 5.94 -3.05
N ILE A 2 -1.47 6.88 -3.38
CA ILE A 2 -0.02 6.68 -3.37
C ILE A 2 0.60 7.68 -2.39
N GLY A 3 1.26 7.18 -1.35
CA GLY A 3 1.95 7.99 -0.36
C GLY A 3 3.24 8.63 -0.91
N PRO A 4 3.83 9.57 -0.17
CA PRO A 4 5.06 10.23 -0.58
C PRO A 4 6.20 9.23 -0.79
N ASP A 5 7.11 9.56 -1.71
CA ASP A 5 8.32 8.80 -2.01
C ASP A 5 8.09 7.33 -2.38
N CYS A 6 6.98 7.01 -3.07
CA CYS A 6 6.79 5.67 -3.63
C CYS A 6 7.57 5.49 -4.95
N HIS A 7 8.19 4.32 -5.11
CA HIS A 7 8.94 3.92 -6.31
C HIS A 7 8.23 2.76 -7.01
N ILE A 8 7.69 3.01 -8.21
CA ILE A 8 7.08 1.97 -9.06
C ILE A 8 8.05 1.71 -10.21
N VAL A 9 8.79 0.60 -10.15
CA VAL A 9 9.94 0.35 -11.03
C VAL A 9 9.65 -0.82 -11.94
N ALA A 10 9.25 -0.54 -13.19
CA ALA A 10 8.91 -1.57 -14.18
C ALA A 10 10.12 -2.12 -14.96
N ALA A 11 11.32 -1.56 -14.77
CA ALA A 11 12.53 -1.92 -15.50
C ALA A 11 13.61 -2.49 -14.56
N VAL A 12 14.35 -3.49 -15.04
CA VAL A 12 15.48 -4.10 -14.33
C VAL A 12 16.59 -4.47 -15.31
N HIS A 13 17.84 -4.47 -14.83
CA HIS A 13 18.97 -4.98 -15.59
C HIS A 13 19.18 -6.48 -15.32
N PRO A 14 19.70 -7.24 -16.31
CA PRO A 14 20.15 -8.61 -16.07
C PRO A 14 21.14 -8.70 -14.91
N ILE A 15 21.10 -9.84 -14.20
CA ILE A 15 22.05 -10.14 -13.12
C ILE A 15 23.45 -10.39 -13.69
N ASP A 16 23.52 -10.97 -14.90
CA ASP A 16 24.78 -11.19 -15.61
C ASP A 16 25.53 -9.86 -15.86
N PRO A 17 26.79 -9.71 -15.39
CA PRO A 17 27.54 -8.48 -15.53
C PRO A 17 27.89 -8.09 -16.98
N GLU A 18 28.08 -9.04 -17.88
CA GLU A 18 28.34 -8.76 -19.30
C GLU A 18 27.07 -8.20 -19.94
N GLU A 19 25.94 -8.87 -19.74
CA GLU A 19 24.65 -8.38 -20.23
C GLU A 19 24.30 -6.99 -19.68
N ARG A 20 24.63 -6.71 -18.41
CA ARG A 20 24.37 -5.41 -17.78
C ARG A 20 25.29 -4.31 -18.28
N ARG A 21 26.57 -4.60 -18.59
CA ARG A 21 27.51 -3.63 -19.21
C ARG A 21 27.04 -3.21 -20.59
N ASP A 22 26.40 -4.11 -21.32
CA ASP A 22 25.76 -3.84 -22.60
C ASP A 22 24.46 -3.04 -22.48
N ARG A 23 24.12 -2.57 -21.26
CA ARG A 23 22.92 -1.77 -20.96
C ARG A 23 21.61 -2.48 -21.34
N LYS A 24 21.60 -3.82 -21.37
CA LYS A 24 20.36 -4.57 -21.59
C LYS A 24 19.38 -4.30 -20.45
N VAL A 25 18.11 -4.11 -20.78
CA VAL A 25 17.01 -3.86 -19.84
C VAL A 25 15.90 -4.88 -20.09
N ARG A 26 15.32 -5.39 -19.01
CA ARG A 26 14.09 -6.19 -19.04
C ARG A 26 13.00 -5.37 -18.38
N GLY A 27 11.84 -5.28 -19.03
CA GLY A 27 10.66 -4.64 -18.49
C GLY A 27 9.58 -5.66 -18.19
N ALA A 28 8.83 -5.49 -17.11
CA ALA A 28 7.62 -6.25 -16.85
C ALA A 28 6.53 -5.31 -16.30
N PRO A 29 5.28 -5.41 -16.80
CA PRO A 29 4.22 -4.51 -16.41
C PRO A 29 3.91 -4.65 -14.92
N ILE A 30 3.61 -3.53 -14.27
CA ILE A 30 3.09 -3.48 -12.90
C ILE A 30 1.62 -3.11 -12.98
N ARG A 31 0.78 -3.83 -12.24
CA ARG A 31 -0.67 -3.58 -12.18
C ARG A 31 -1.04 -3.19 -10.77
N ILE A 32 -1.62 -2.01 -10.60
CA ILE A 32 -2.17 -1.55 -9.32
C ILE A 32 -3.68 -1.53 -9.46
N GLY A 33 -4.37 -2.29 -8.60
CA GLY A 33 -5.82 -2.39 -8.57
C GLY A 33 -6.52 -1.14 -8.04
N ASN A 34 -7.85 -1.22 -7.99
CA ASN A 34 -8.70 -0.18 -7.43
C ASN A 34 -8.57 -0.14 -5.90
N ASP A 35 -8.77 1.03 -5.30
CA ASP A 35 -8.79 1.20 -3.83
C ASP A 35 -7.52 0.71 -3.11
N VAL A 36 -6.39 0.64 -3.83
CA VAL A 36 -5.09 0.31 -3.25
C VAL A 36 -4.51 1.52 -2.52
N TRP A 37 -3.97 1.29 -1.32
CA TRP A 37 -3.16 2.29 -0.61
C TRP A 37 -1.70 1.83 -0.52
N LEU A 38 -0.82 2.56 -1.21
CA LEU A 38 0.62 2.47 -1.00
C LEU A 38 1.02 3.51 0.05
N CYS A 39 1.48 3.08 1.23
CA CYS A 39 2.00 3.99 2.26
C CYS A 39 3.34 4.62 1.82
N ALA A 40 3.88 5.53 2.62
CA ALA A 40 5.12 6.24 2.30
C ALA A 40 6.32 5.29 2.05
N ASN A 41 7.21 5.66 1.12
CA ASN A 41 8.45 4.94 0.84
C ASN A 41 8.26 3.45 0.43
N VAL A 42 7.20 3.14 -0.33
CA VAL A 42 6.98 1.80 -0.88
C VAL A 42 7.73 1.63 -2.21
N THR A 43 8.37 0.48 -2.39
CA THR A 43 8.97 0.07 -3.67
C THR A 43 8.23 -1.14 -4.26
N ILE A 44 7.75 -1.03 -5.49
CA ILE A 44 7.15 -2.13 -6.28
C ILE A 44 8.11 -2.54 -7.40
N VAL A 45 8.48 -3.82 -7.45
CA VAL A 45 9.41 -4.34 -8.47
C VAL A 45 8.67 -4.77 -9.76
N PRO A 46 9.39 -5.00 -10.88
CA PRO A 46 8.76 -5.34 -12.15
C PRO A 46 7.90 -6.61 -12.08
N GLY A 47 6.77 -6.59 -12.80
CA GLY A 47 5.90 -7.76 -12.96
C GLY A 47 4.88 -7.97 -11.84
N VAL A 48 4.90 -7.14 -10.80
CA VAL A 48 3.99 -7.28 -9.65
C VAL A 48 2.58 -6.77 -9.98
N THR A 49 1.58 -7.54 -9.55
CA THR A 49 0.17 -7.12 -9.45
C THR A 49 -0.20 -6.88 -7.99
N VAL A 50 -0.73 -5.70 -7.68
CA VAL A 50 -1.33 -5.36 -6.38
C VAL A 50 -2.84 -5.38 -6.52
N GLY A 51 -3.49 -6.35 -5.88
CA GLY A 51 -4.93 -6.58 -5.98
C GLY A 51 -5.78 -5.49 -5.30
N ASP A 52 -7.02 -5.38 -5.75
CA ASP A 52 -7.97 -4.36 -5.31
C ASP A 52 -8.13 -4.29 -3.79
N GLY A 53 -8.33 -3.08 -3.25
CA GLY A 53 -8.57 -2.83 -1.84
C GLY A 53 -7.39 -3.15 -0.91
N SER A 54 -6.21 -3.44 -1.46
CA SER A 54 -5.03 -3.82 -0.64
C SER A 54 -4.30 -2.62 -0.06
N VAL A 55 -3.63 -2.83 1.07
CA VAL A 55 -2.78 -1.83 1.71
C VAL A 55 -1.34 -2.34 1.76
N VAL A 56 -0.40 -1.52 1.30
CA VAL A 56 1.04 -1.79 1.36
C VAL A 56 1.65 -0.85 2.40
N GLY A 57 2.14 -1.41 3.50
CA GLY A 57 2.71 -0.64 4.62
C GLY A 57 3.96 0.15 4.26
N ALA A 58 4.29 1.17 5.04
CA ALA A 58 5.39 2.09 4.74
C ALA A 58 6.75 1.37 4.69
N GLY A 59 7.65 1.82 3.81
CA GLY A 59 9.00 1.24 3.67
C GLY A 59 9.04 -0.15 3.04
N SER A 60 7.93 -0.65 2.50
CA SER A 60 7.85 -2.03 1.99
C SER A 60 8.51 -2.21 0.62
N VAL A 61 9.15 -3.35 0.40
CA VAL A 61 9.65 -3.77 -0.92
C VAL A 61 8.83 -4.95 -1.41
N VAL A 62 7.92 -4.69 -2.35
CA VAL A 62 6.97 -5.67 -2.87
C VAL A 62 7.61 -6.42 -4.03
N THR A 63 7.95 -7.68 -3.79
CA THR A 63 8.66 -8.55 -4.74
C THR A 63 7.79 -9.66 -5.35
N LYS A 64 6.52 -9.75 -4.96
CA LYS A 64 5.54 -10.76 -5.40
C LYS A 64 4.16 -10.12 -5.44
N ASP A 65 3.25 -10.73 -6.19
CA ASP A 65 1.85 -10.29 -6.26
C ASP A 65 1.21 -10.20 -4.87
N VAL A 66 0.39 -9.18 -4.69
CA VAL A 66 -0.36 -8.91 -3.47
C VAL A 66 -1.82 -9.28 -3.75
N PRO A 67 -2.39 -10.28 -3.05
CA PRO A 67 -3.79 -10.64 -3.23
C PRO A 67 -4.74 -9.48 -2.84
N PRO A 68 -5.89 -9.32 -3.52
CA PRO A 68 -6.89 -8.33 -3.15
C PRO A 68 -7.31 -8.40 -1.68
N GLY A 69 -7.65 -7.25 -1.09
CA GLY A 69 -8.14 -7.16 0.28
C GLY A 69 -7.12 -7.63 1.32
N THR A 70 -5.82 -7.46 1.08
CA THR A 70 -4.78 -7.80 2.06
C THR A 70 -3.97 -6.59 2.49
N VAL A 71 -3.44 -6.68 3.72
CA VAL A 71 -2.41 -5.76 4.21
C VAL A 71 -1.08 -6.50 4.13
N VAL A 72 -0.14 -5.95 3.38
CA VAL A 72 1.24 -6.44 3.30
C VAL A 72 2.21 -5.41 3.87
N ALA A 73 3.30 -5.83 4.49
CA ALA A 73 4.43 -4.93 4.75
C ALA A 73 5.77 -5.66 4.85
N GLY A 74 6.86 -4.89 4.90
CA GLY A 74 8.22 -5.36 5.13
C GLY A 74 9.09 -5.38 3.86
N ASN A 75 10.35 -5.75 4.04
CA ASN A 75 11.33 -5.93 2.96
C ASN A 75 12.01 -7.30 3.13
N PRO A 76 11.66 -8.30 2.30
CA PRO A 76 10.59 -8.28 1.30
C PRO A 76 9.19 -8.32 1.92
N ALA A 77 8.20 -7.71 1.26
CA ALA A 77 6.84 -7.59 1.76
C ALA A 77 6.17 -8.97 1.96
N ARG A 78 5.41 -9.11 3.05
CA ARG A 78 4.64 -10.31 3.40
C ARG A 78 3.23 -9.92 3.82
N ILE A 79 2.28 -10.82 3.59
CA ILE A 79 0.91 -10.67 4.09
C ILE A 79 0.94 -10.66 5.61
N ILE A 80 0.40 -9.60 6.20
CA ILE A 80 0.24 -9.43 7.65
C ILE A 80 -1.17 -9.88 8.04
N LYS A 81 -2.19 -9.44 7.30
CA LYS A 81 -3.59 -9.82 7.54
C LYS A 81 -4.45 -9.65 6.29
N LYS A 82 -5.62 -10.25 6.30
CA LYS A 82 -6.72 -9.91 5.38
C LYS A 82 -7.51 -8.73 5.96
N ILE A 83 -7.93 -7.83 5.09
CA ILE A 83 -8.92 -6.80 5.42
C ILE A 83 -10.25 -7.55 5.47
N ARG A 84 -10.92 -7.56 6.62
CA ARG A 84 -12.25 -8.17 6.73
C ARG A 84 -13.14 -7.50 5.69
N GLU A 85 -14.05 -8.27 5.08
CA GLU A 85 -15.23 -7.69 4.44
C GLU A 85 -16.04 -7.01 5.55
N SER A 86 -15.70 -5.77 5.90
CA SER A 86 -16.55 -4.96 6.76
C SER A 86 -17.82 -4.74 5.97
N ASN A 87 -18.92 -5.25 6.50
CA ASN A 87 -20.25 -5.10 5.96
C ASN A 87 -20.40 -3.66 5.45
N ARG A 88 -20.69 -3.49 4.16
CA ARG A 88 -20.64 -2.21 3.41
C ARG A 88 -21.63 -1.15 3.93
N ASP A 89 -22.30 -1.45 5.04
CA ASP A 89 -23.33 -0.67 5.72
C ASP A 89 -22.78 0.14 6.92
N GLU A 90 -21.51 -0.02 7.32
CA GLU A 90 -20.90 0.76 8.42
C GLU A 90 -20.12 2.00 7.96
N ALA A 91 -20.37 2.51 6.76
CA ALA A 91 -19.91 3.82 6.33
C ALA A 91 -21.03 4.87 6.51
N SER A 92 -21.29 5.27 7.75
CA SER A 92 -22.01 6.53 8.03
C SER A 92 -21.64 7.20 9.38
N GLY A 93 -20.60 6.76 10.09
CA GLY A 93 -20.15 7.48 11.28
C GLY A 93 -18.84 6.96 11.84
N PRO A 94 -18.07 7.78 12.57
CA PRO A 94 -16.91 7.28 13.29
C PRO A 94 -17.38 6.22 14.30
N ALA A 95 -16.69 5.08 14.32
CA ALA A 95 -16.88 4.06 15.34
C ALA A 95 -16.85 4.71 16.74
N PRO A 96 -17.76 4.33 17.66
CA PRO A 96 -17.76 4.90 19.00
C PRO A 96 -16.39 4.69 19.64
N LEU A 97 -15.83 5.77 20.20
CA LEU A 97 -14.52 5.73 20.83
C LEU A 97 -14.50 4.63 21.91
N PRO A 98 -13.44 3.82 22.00
CA PRO A 98 -13.24 2.93 23.14
C PRO A 98 -13.22 3.80 24.41
N GLN A 99 -13.93 3.37 25.45
CA GLN A 99 -14.08 4.12 26.71
C GLN A 99 -12.80 4.19 27.58
N GLY A 100 -11.63 4.01 26.96
CA GLY A 100 -10.33 4.24 27.54
C GLY A 100 -9.45 4.81 26.44
N GLY A 101 -8.80 5.95 26.71
CA GLY A 101 -7.93 6.63 25.76
C GLY A 101 -6.93 5.66 25.14
N LEU A 102 -6.76 5.76 23.82
CA LEU A 102 -5.73 5.00 23.13
C LEU A 102 -4.35 5.44 23.64
N PRO A 103 -3.37 4.54 23.73
CA PRO A 103 -2.00 4.95 23.98
C PRO A 103 -1.55 5.92 22.87
N ALA A 104 -0.75 6.92 23.23
CA ALA A 104 -0.44 8.08 22.39
C ALA A 104 0.21 7.73 21.03
N ASP A 105 0.78 6.54 20.90
CA ASP A 105 1.37 6.00 19.67
C ASP A 105 0.32 5.54 18.63
N LEU A 106 -0.91 5.25 19.06
CA LEU A 106 -2.04 4.86 18.19
C LEU A 106 -2.92 6.03 17.77
N GLU A 107 -2.82 7.21 18.42
CA GLU A 107 -3.59 8.40 18.02
C GLU A 107 -3.19 8.92 16.63
N LEU A 108 -1.90 8.83 16.27
CA LEU A 108 -1.41 9.30 14.97
C LEU A 108 -1.92 8.43 13.82
N LEU A 109 -2.03 7.12 14.05
CA LEU A 109 -2.64 6.17 13.10
C LEU A 109 -4.14 6.40 12.95
N ALA A 110 -4.84 6.75 14.02
CA ALA A 110 -6.25 7.12 13.96
C ALA A 110 -6.48 8.47 13.27
N TYR A 111 -5.55 9.43 13.40
CA TYR A 111 -5.65 10.75 12.77
C TYR A 111 -5.50 10.70 11.26
N VAL A 112 -4.55 9.92 10.73
CA VAL A 112 -4.33 9.76 9.28
C VAL A 112 -5.53 9.10 8.57
N VAL A 113 -6.42 8.43 9.31
CA VAL A 113 -7.64 7.79 8.79
C VAL A 113 -8.86 8.74 8.87
N ARG A 114 -8.74 9.92 9.46
CA ARG A 114 -9.84 10.91 9.51
C ARG A 114 -9.89 11.69 8.20
N GLU A 115 -11.01 11.61 7.49
CA GLU A 115 -11.38 12.60 6.46
C GLU A 115 -11.58 13.97 7.15
N PRO A 116 -11.14 15.09 6.56
CA PRO A 116 -11.47 16.41 7.08
C PRO A 116 -13.00 16.60 7.03
N PRO A 117 -13.62 17.20 8.06
CA PRO A 117 -15.05 17.51 8.01
C PRO A 117 -15.31 18.43 6.82
N GLY A 118 -16.17 17.97 5.90
CA GLY A 118 -16.52 18.69 4.68
C GLY A 118 -17.02 20.10 4.99
N GLU A 119 -16.40 21.10 4.36
CA GLU A 119 -16.97 22.43 4.25
C GLU A 119 -18.25 22.31 3.42
N ALA A 120 -19.39 22.50 4.09
CA ALA A 120 -20.65 22.73 3.41
C ALA A 120 -20.54 24.07 2.65
N VAL A 121 -20.45 23.98 1.32
CA VAL A 121 -20.55 25.15 0.45
C VAL A 121 -22.03 25.55 0.41
N GLY A 122 -22.35 26.66 1.09
CA GLY A 122 -23.59 27.42 0.90
C GLY A 122 -23.43 28.48 -0.18
#